data_AF-A0A2N2XCB1-F1
#
_entry.id   AF-A0A2N2XCB1-F1
#
_cell.length_a   1.000
_cell.length_b   1.000
_cell.length_c   1.000
_cell.angle_alpha   90.00
_cell.angle_beta   90.00
_cell.angle_gamma   90.00
#
_symmetry.space_group_name_H-M   'P 1'
#
loop_
_entity.id
_entity.type
_entity.pdbx_description
1 polymer ?
#
loop_
_entity_poly.entity_id
_entity_poly.type
_entity_poly.pdbx_seq_one_letter_code
_entity_poly.pdbx_strand_id
1 'polypeptide(L)'
;MKNNTYSKAYRIIHWAIAISFLLLLVTIFLRLTWMNKNNVAAIIQNYLNGTNQTLSQDQLIVLAKRIRQPMWNWHIYLGYILTGLFAIRFSIPLSGIMKFQNPLDNNLSTKEKIQKWTYIFFYGFVIVSLITGLIIEFGPKNLKKSMEEIHILSLYYLIPFIVIHLAGVLIAEFSDQKGLISRIISGSDPEK
;
A
#
# COMPACT_ATOMS: atom_id res chain seq x y z
N MET A 1 10.10 -15.37 -27.72
CA MET A 1 9.31 -14.84 -26.58
C MET A 1 8.56 -13.62 -27.07
N LYS A 2 7.28 -13.44 -26.70
CA LYS A 2 6.50 -12.28 -27.19
C LYS A 2 6.98 -11.03 -26.45
N ASN A 3 7.63 -10.10 -27.15
CA ASN A 3 8.11 -8.83 -26.61
C ASN A 3 6.91 -7.99 -26.16
N ASN A 4 6.51 -8.14 -24.90
CA ASN A 4 5.43 -7.36 -24.33
C ASN A 4 5.99 -6.01 -23.86
N THR A 5 5.89 -5.00 -24.72
CA THR A 5 6.18 -3.61 -24.36
C THR A 5 5.09 -3.08 -23.43
N TYR A 6 5.47 -2.52 -22.28
CA TYR A 6 4.51 -1.87 -21.36
C TYR A 6 4.22 -0.43 -21.79
N SER A 7 2.93 -0.12 -21.95
CA SER A 7 2.51 1.25 -22.29
C SER A 7 2.96 2.25 -21.22
N LYS A 8 3.19 3.51 -21.62
CA LYS A 8 3.57 4.58 -20.70
C LYS A 8 2.56 4.75 -19.56
N ALA A 9 1.26 4.73 -19.89
CA ALA A 9 0.19 4.84 -18.91
C ALA A 9 0.23 3.69 -17.88
N TYR A 10 0.42 2.45 -18.33
CA TYR A 10 0.52 1.29 -17.45
C TYR A 10 1.68 1.43 -16.45
N ARG A 11 2.86 1.84 -16.94
CA ARG A 11 4.06 2.04 -16.11
C ARG A 11 3.88 3.15 -15.09
N ILE A 12 3.35 4.31 -15.51
CA ILE A 12 3.08 5.43 -14.60
C ILE A 12 2.12 5.01 -13.49
N ILE A 13 1.01 4.34 -13.83
CA ILE A 13 0.04 3.88 -12.83
C ILE A 13 0.67 2.85 -11.89
N HIS A 14 1.46 1.91 -12.41
CA HIS A 14 2.16 0.91 -11.59
C HIS A 14 3.09 1.57 -10.56
N TRP A 15 3.96 2.47 -11.00
CA TRP A 15 4.91 3.14 -10.11
C TRP A 15 4.22 4.11 -9.15
N ALA A 16 3.18 4.82 -9.60
CA ALA A 16 2.39 5.67 -8.71
C ALA A 16 1.76 4.85 -7.57
N ILE A 17 1.17 3.69 -7.88
CA ILE A 17 0.64 2.76 -6.89
C ILE A 17 1.74 2.27 -5.93
N ALA A 18 2.89 1.84 -6.46
CA ALA A 18 3.99 1.33 -5.65
C ALA A 18 4.53 2.40 -4.67
N ILE A 19 4.70 3.63 -5.15
CA ILE A 19 5.15 4.77 -4.32
C ILE A 19 4.09 5.12 -3.28
N SER A 20 2.81 5.15 -3.64
CA SER A 20 1.73 5.39 -2.67
C SER A 20 1.71 4.35 -1.56
N PHE A 21 1.89 3.06 -1.89
CA PHE A 21 2.01 2.01 -0.87
C PHE A 21 3.22 2.21 0.04
N LEU A 22 4.39 2.53 -0.53
CA LEU A 22 5.60 2.76 0.25
C LEU A 22 5.40 3.92 1.24
N LEU A 23 4.84 5.04 0.78
CA LEU A 23 4.58 6.19 1.64
C LEU A 23 3.54 5.88 2.72
N LEU A 24 2.48 5.13 2.39
CA LEU A 24 1.52 4.65 3.39
C LEU A 24 2.19 3.76 4.44
N LEU A 25 3.04 2.82 4.04
CA LEU A 25 3.81 1.99 4.98
C LEU A 25 4.72 2.83 5.87
N VAL A 26 5.37 3.87 5.33
CA VAL A 26 6.19 4.81 6.12
C VAL A 26 5.33 5.52 7.18
N THR A 27 4.15 6.02 6.83
CA THR A 27 3.27 6.67 7.84
C THR A 27 2.85 5.70 8.95
N ILE A 28 2.60 4.43 8.62
CA ILE A 28 2.25 3.40 9.61
C ILE A 28 3.46 3.08 10.49
N PHE A 29 4.65 2.91 9.88
CA PHE A 29 5.89 2.69 10.60
C PHE A 29 6.14 3.82 11.62
N LEU A 30 6.01 5.07 11.19
CA LEU A 30 6.14 6.23 12.08
C LEU A 30 5.12 6.19 13.22
N ARG A 31 3.86 5.88 12.95
CA ARG A 31 2.79 5.79 13.97
C ARG A 31 3.08 4.73 15.04
N LEU A 32 3.60 3.58 14.63
CA LEU A 32 3.85 2.44 15.52
C LEU A 32 5.13 2.61 16.32
N THR A 33 6.12 3.33 15.77
CA THR A 33 7.46 3.48 16.36
C THR A 33 7.70 4.90 16.88
N TRP A 34 8.37 5.75 16.11
CA TRP A 34 8.87 7.07 16.52
C TRP A 34 7.78 8.01 17.02
N MET A 35 6.61 7.99 16.39
CA MET A 35 5.47 8.86 16.72
C MET A 35 4.37 8.14 17.50
N ASN A 36 4.74 7.07 18.22
CA ASN A 36 3.83 6.41 19.14
C ASN A 36 3.36 7.42 20.20
N LYS A 37 2.04 7.51 20.41
CA LYS A 37 1.43 8.50 21.31
C LYS A 37 1.99 8.44 22.75
N ASN A 38 2.35 7.25 23.24
CA ASN A 38 2.84 7.07 24.59
C ASN A 38 4.31 7.50 24.68
N ASN A 39 5.12 7.13 23.67
CA ASN A 39 6.53 7.53 23.60
C ASN A 39 6.67 9.05 23.49
N VAL A 40 5.89 9.67 22.60
CA VAL A 40 5.89 11.13 22.43
C VAL A 40 5.40 11.82 23.71
N ALA A 41 4.36 11.29 24.36
CA ALA A 41 3.90 11.82 25.66
C ALA A 41 5.00 11.76 26.73
N ALA A 42 5.76 10.66 26.81
CA ALA A 42 6.86 10.52 27.74
C ALA A 42 8.00 11.51 27.46
N ILE A 43 8.33 11.76 26.19
CA ILE A 43 9.33 12.77 25.80
C ILE A 43 8.88 14.17 26.27
N ILE A 44 7.61 14.52 26.07
CA ILE A 44 7.07 15.81 26.52
C ILE A 44 7.12 15.90 28.05
N GLN A 45 6.70 14.85 28.77
CA GLN A 45 6.75 14.83 30.24
C GLN A 45 8.18 15.06 30.76
N ASN A 46 9.17 14.40 30.17
CA ASN A 46 10.57 14.54 30.56
C ASN A 46 11.06 15.98 30.38
N TYR A 47 10.66 16.65 29.30
CA TYR A 47 10.96 18.08 29.11
C TYR A 47 10.29 18.95 30.18
N LEU A 48 9.00 18.72 30.46
CA LEU A 48 8.23 19.54 31.40
C LEU A 48 8.71 19.40 32.86
N ASN A 49 9.28 18.27 33.24
CA ASN A 49 9.90 18.09 34.57
C ASN A 49 11.03 19.09 34.85
N GLY A 50 11.67 19.64 33.81
CA GLY A 50 12.66 20.71 33.91
C GLY A 50 12.04 22.12 33.91
N THR A 51 10.72 22.24 33.98
CA THR A 51 9.98 23.50 33.88
C THR A 51 8.97 23.63 35.03
N ASN A 52 8.37 24.81 35.19
CA ASN A 52 7.30 25.04 36.19
C ASN A 52 5.90 24.61 35.69
N GLN A 53 5.83 23.82 34.61
CA GLN A 53 4.56 23.37 34.03
C GLN A 53 4.31 21.90 34.36
N THR A 54 3.10 21.60 34.81
CA THR A 54 2.64 20.23 35.07
C THR A 54 1.41 19.94 34.22
N LEU A 55 1.47 18.87 33.43
CA LEU A 55 0.33 18.35 32.67
C LEU A 55 -0.02 16.95 33.17
N SER A 56 -1.31 16.60 33.13
CA SER A 56 -1.71 15.22 33.39
C SER A 56 -1.32 14.30 32.23
N GLN A 57 -1.23 12.99 32.50
CA GLN A 57 -0.90 12.01 31.47
C GLN A 57 -1.87 12.04 30.28
N ASP A 58 -3.16 12.30 30.53
CA ASP A 58 -4.16 12.42 29.47
C ASP A 58 -3.93 13.66 28.60
N GLN A 59 -3.56 14.79 29.20
CA GLN A 59 -3.22 16.01 28.46
C GLN A 59 -1.98 15.79 27.58
N LEU A 60 -0.97 15.07 28.09
CA LEU A 60 0.23 14.71 27.35
C LEU A 60 -0.08 13.80 26.17
N ILE A 61 -0.94 12.79 26.36
CA ILE A 61 -1.38 11.91 25.27
C ILE A 61 -2.17 12.68 24.21
N VAL A 62 -3.03 13.63 24.61
CA VAL A 62 -3.75 14.50 23.68
C VAL A 62 -2.77 15.36 22.88
N LEU A 63 -1.76 15.95 23.52
CA LEU A 63 -0.73 16.73 22.84
C LEU A 63 0.10 15.88 21.87
N ALA A 64 0.52 14.70 22.30
CA ALA A 64 1.22 13.72 21.45
C ALA A 64 0.39 13.33 20.21
N LYS A 65 -0.93 13.14 20.38
CA LYS A 65 -1.85 12.88 19.25
C LYS A 65 -1.92 14.08 18.29
N ARG A 66 -1.88 15.32 18.79
CA ARG A 66 -1.85 16.53 17.95
C ARG A 66 -0.55 16.63 17.15
N ILE A 67 0.59 16.35 17.76
CA ILE A 67 1.91 16.37 17.09
C ILE A 67 1.95 15.40 15.91
N ARG A 68 1.36 14.20 16.06
CA ARG A 68 1.33 13.21 14.98
C ARG A 68 0.19 13.39 13.97
N GLN A 69 -0.76 14.28 14.22
CA GLN A 69 -1.92 14.49 13.36
C GLN A 69 -1.53 14.86 11.92
N PRO A 70 -0.53 15.73 11.65
CA PRO A 70 -0.12 16.04 10.27
C PRO A 70 0.31 14.81 9.47
N MET A 71 1.09 13.90 10.08
CA MET A 71 1.49 12.64 9.43
C MET A 71 0.26 11.76 9.15
N TRP A 72 -0.71 11.71 10.07
CA TRP A 72 -1.94 10.95 9.86
C TRP A 72 -2.82 11.54 8.75
N ASN A 73 -2.86 12.87 8.61
CA ASN A 73 -3.53 13.51 7.48
C ASN A 73 -2.89 13.10 6.14
N TRP A 74 -1.55 13.02 6.09
CA TRP A 74 -0.84 12.49 4.92
C TRP A 74 -1.20 11.04 4.63
N HIS A 75 -1.34 10.19 5.66
CA HIS A 75 -1.84 8.82 5.48
C HIS A 75 -3.21 8.79 4.79
N ILE A 76 -4.14 9.64 5.22
CA ILE A 76 -5.48 9.75 4.63
C ILE A 76 -5.41 10.23 3.17
N TYR A 77 -4.65 11.30 2.90
CA TYR A 77 -4.49 11.83 1.54
C TYR A 77 -3.86 10.82 0.57
N LEU A 78 -2.84 10.10 1.02
CA LEU A 78 -2.24 9.00 0.25
C LEU A 78 -3.23 7.87 0.02
N GLY A 79 -4.09 7.58 0.99
CA GLY A 79 -5.21 6.64 0.86
C GLY A 79 -6.20 7.04 -0.24
N TYR A 80 -6.55 8.33 -0.35
CA TYR A 80 -7.38 8.83 -1.45
C TYR A 80 -6.69 8.72 -2.81
N ILE A 81 -5.41 9.07 -2.88
CA ILE A 81 -4.61 8.92 -4.12
C ILE A 81 -4.59 7.45 -4.54
N LEU A 82 -4.29 6.54 -3.62
CA LEU A 82 -4.26 5.11 -3.90
C LEU A 82 -5.63 4.58 -4.34
N THR A 83 -6.71 5.03 -3.70
CA THR A 83 -8.09 4.71 -4.09
C THR A 83 -8.37 5.12 -5.53
N GLY A 84 -8.03 6.36 -5.91
CA GLY A 84 -8.20 6.86 -7.27
C GLY A 84 -7.35 6.08 -8.28
N LEU A 85 -6.09 5.80 -7.96
CA LEU A 85 -5.20 5.01 -8.82
C LEU A 85 -5.72 3.58 -9.04
N PHE A 86 -6.25 2.93 -8.01
CA PHE A 86 -6.87 1.61 -8.12
C PHE A 86 -8.17 1.66 -8.93
N ALA A 87 -9.01 2.68 -8.73
CA ALA A 87 -10.22 2.87 -9.54
C ALA A 87 -9.88 3.01 -11.03
N ILE A 88 -8.87 3.82 -11.38
CA ILE A 88 -8.36 3.94 -12.76
C ILE A 88 -7.81 2.60 -13.24
N ARG A 89 -7.04 1.89 -12.41
CA ARG A 89 -6.44 0.61 -12.80
C ARG A 89 -7.50 -0.46 -13.11
N PHE A 90 -8.63 -0.48 -12.41
CA PHE A 90 -9.73 -1.40 -12.68
C PHE A 90 -10.66 -0.96 -13.81
N SER A 91 -10.70 0.33 -14.16
CA SER A 91 -11.49 0.80 -15.30
C SER A 91 -10.83 0.49 -16.66
N ILE A 92 -9.50 0.40 -16.72
CA ILE A 92 -8.78 0.10 -17.98
C ILE A 92 -9.18 -1.25 -18.58
N PRO A 93 -9.25 -2.38 -17.84
CA PRO A 93 -9.75 -3.65 -18.39
C PRO A 93 -11.20 -3.57 -18.90
N LEU A 94 -12.06 -2.79 -18.25
CA LEU A 94 -13.47 -2.61 -18.65
C LEU A 94 -13.61 -1.91 -20.00
N SER A 95 -12.62 -1.09 -20.39
CA SER A 95 -12.58 -0.45 -21.72
C SER A 95 -12.17 -1.38 -22.87
N GLY A 96 -11.93 -2.67 -22.60
CA GLY A 96 -11.52 -3.66 -23.61
C GLY A 96 -10.04 -3.57 -24.02
N ILE A 97 -9.30 -2.59 -23.51
CA ILE A 97 -7.86 -2.36 -23.77
C ILE A 97 -6.99 -3.47 -23.14
N MET A 98 -7.49 -4.14 -22.09
CA MET A 98 -6.77 -5.22 -21.39
C MET A 98 -7.72 -6.36 -21.00
N LYS A 99 -7.28 -7.61 -21.19
CA LYS A 99 -8.05 -8.80 -20.77
C LYS A 99 -7.95 -8.99 -19.25
N PHE A 100 -9.07 -9.35 -18.62
CA PHE A 100 -9.07 -9.82 -17.24
C PHE A 100 -8.19 -11.06 -17.10
N GLN A 101 -7.45 -11.14 -15.98
CA GLN A 101 -6.67 -12.34 -15.68
C GLN A 101 -7.62 -13.46 -15.30
N ASN A 102 -7.69 -14.49 -16.14
CA ASN A 102 -8.36 -15.75 -15.81
C ASN A 102 -7.31 -16.75 -15.30
N PRO A 103 -7.28 -17.09 -13.99
CA PRO A 103 -6.37 -18.08 -13.42
C PRO A 103 -6.87 -19.52 -13.64
N LEU A 104 -8.13 -19.70 -14.04
CA LEU A 104 -8.78 -21.00 -14.26
C LEU A 104 -8.60 -21.54 -15.68
N ASP A 105 -7.80 -20.86 -16.50
CA ASP A 105 -7.49 -21.33 -17.85
C ASP A 105 -6.65 -22.62 -17.76
N ASN A 106 -7.14 -23.67 -18.43
CA ASN A 106 -6.55 -25.01 -18.41
C ASN A 106 -5.20 -25.07 -19.12
N ASN A 107 -4.90 -24.10 -19.99
CA ASN A 107 -3.65 -24.05 -20.76
C ASN A 107 -2.47 -23.40 -20.00
N LEU A 108 -2.67 -23.00 -18.75
CA LEU A 108 -1.64 -22.35 -17.95
C LEU A 108 -0.76 -23.37 -17.22
N SER A 109 0.55 -23.11 -17.22
CA SER A 109 1.49 -23.79 -16.33
C SER A 109 1.19 -23.49 -14.86
N THR A 110 1.67 -24.35 -13.95
CA THR A 110 1.53 -24.14 -12.50
C THR A 110 2.12 -22.79 -12.06
N LYS A 111 3.27 -22.39 -12.63
CA LYS A 111 3.92 -21.09 -12.37
C LYS A 111 2.99 -19.92 -12.72
N GLU A 112 2.36 -19.95 -13.90
CA GLU A 112 1.46 -18.89 -14.36
C GLU A 112 0.16 -18.84 -13.54
N LYS A 113 -0.37 -20.00 -13.14
CA LYS A 113 -1.55 -20.07 -12.26
C LYS A 113 -1.25 -19.41 -10.91
N ILE A 114 -0.12 -19.76 -10.29
CA ILE A 114 0.32 -19.16 -9.02
C ILE A 114 0.44 -17.65 -9.17
N GLN A 115 1.14 -17.15 -10.20
CA GLN A 115 1.30 -15.72 -10.45
C GLN A 115 -0.06 -14.99 -10.54
N LYS A 116 -1.00 -15.52 -11.34
CA LYS A 116 -2.33 -14.91 -11.49
C LYS A 116 -3.14 -14.93 -10.18
N TRP A 117 -3.10 -16.02 -9.43
CA TRP A 117 -3.76 -16.11 -8.12
C TRP A 117 -3.16 -15.13 -7.11
N THR A 118 -1.83 -14.98 -7.07
CA THR A 118 -1.16 -13.99 -6.22
C THR A 118 -1.69 -12.58 -6.51
N TYR A 119 -1.82 -12.20 -7.78
CA TYR A 119 -2.37 -10.89 -8.16
C TYR A 119 -3.85 -10.75 -7.78
N ILE A 120 -4.67 -11.77 -7.97
CA ILE A 120 -6.10 -11.73 -7.61
C ILE A 120 -6.28 -11.53 -6.10
N PHE A 121 -5.56 -12.29 -5.27
CA PHE A 121 -5.62 -12.12 -3.83
C PHE A 121 -5.10 -10.76 -3.39
N PHE A 122 -4.00 -10.29 -3.99
CA PHE A 122 -3.49 -8.95 -3.75
C PHE A 122 -4.54 -7.87 -4.02
N TYR A 123 -5.16 -7.90 -5.20
CA TYR A 123 -6.20 -6.93 -5.56
C TYR A 123 -7.40 -7.01 -4.62
N GLY A 124 -7.87 -8.21 -4.27
CA GLY A 124 -8.97 -8.40 -3.34
C GLY A 124 -8.67 -7.82 -1.96
N PHE A 125 -7.50 -8.12 -1.40
CA PHE A 125 -7.11 -7.61 -0.09
C PHE A 125 -6.93 -6.10 -0.07
N VAL A 126 -6.31 -5.53 -1.11
CA VAL A 126 -6.18 -4.07 -1.22
C VAL A 126 -7.55 -3.40 -1.30
N ILE A 127 -8.50 -3.93 -2.08
CA ILE A 127 -9.86 -3.40 -2.13
C ILE A 127 -10.50 -3.37 -0.75
N VAL A 128 -10.37 -4.44 0.04
CA VAL A 128 -10.84 -4.47 1.44
C VAL A 128 -10.16 -3.37 2.27
N SER A 129 -8.85 -3.17 2.12
CA SER A 129 -8.13 -2.08 2.79
C SER A 129 -8.69 -0.70 2.45
N LEU A 130 -8.93 -0.44 1.17
CA LEU A 130 -9.40 0.86 0.69
C LEU A 130 -10.83 1.12 1.16
N ILE A 131 -11.73 0.13 1.05
CA ILE A 131 -13.11 0.25 1.51
C ILE A 131 -13.15 0.51 3.02
N THR A 132 -12.43 -0.28 3.82
CA THR A 132 -12.38 -0.08 5.27
C THR A 132 -11.80 1.30 5.63
N GLY A 133 -10.75 1.76 4.94
CA GLY A 133 -10.19 3.10 5.12
C GLY A 133 -11.21 4.21 4.86
N LEU A 134 -11.99 4.11 3.78
CA LEU A 134 -13.04 5.06 3.44
C LEU A 134 -14.20 5.04 4.45
N ILE A 135 -14.60 3.86 4.95
CA ILE A 135 -15.66 3.76 5.97
C ILE A 135 -15.19 4.34 7.31
N ILE A 136 -13.92 4.21 7.67
CA ILE A 136 -13.38 4.84 8.89
C ILE A 136 -13.52 6.37 8.83
N GLU A 137 -13.35 6.94 7.64
CA GLU A 137 -13.33 8.39 7.43
C GLU A 137 -14.73 8.98 7.18
N PHE A 138 -15.54 8.33 6.34
CA PHE A 138 -16.84 8.84 5.90
C PHE A 138 -18.04 8.04 6.44
N GLY A 139 -17.78 6.87 7.02
CA GLY A 139 -18.82 5.94 7.43
C GLY A 139 -19.42 6.22 8.82
N PRO A 140 -20.43 5.43 9.20
CA PRO A 140 -21.07 5.52 10.51
C PRO A 140 -20.10 5.31 11.67
N LYS A 141 -20.20 6.14 12.72
CA LYS A 141 -19.30 6.09 13.89
C LYS A 141 -19.31 4.73 14.60
N ASN A 142 -20.44 4.01 14.59
CA ASN A 142 -20.55 2.67 15.19
C ASN A 142 -19.74 1.60 14.44
N LEU A 143 -19.42 1.81 13.16
CA LEU A 143 -18.59 0.88 12.38
C LEU A 143 -17.09 1.17 12.49
N LYS A 144 -16.71 2.39 12.89
CA LYS A 144 -15.32 2.86 12.88
C LYS A 144 -14.34 1.88 13.53
N LYS A 145 -14.66 1.37 14.72
CA LYS A 145 -13.78 0.46 15.46
C LYS A 145 -13.58 -0.86 14.71
N SER A 146 -14.66 -1.51 14.28
CA SER A 146 -14.59 -2.75 13.51
C SER A 146 -13.84 -2.57 12.19
N MET A 147 -14.04 -1.43 11.51
CA MET A 147 -13.32 -1.14 10.27
C MET A 147 -11.83 -0.87 10.52
N GLU A 148 -11.46 -0.20 11.62
CA GLU A 148 -10.05 -0.02 11.99
C GLU A 148 -9.37 -1.37 12.28
N GLU A 149 -10.04 -2.28 12.98
CA GLU A 149 -9.54 -3.64 13.24
C GLU A 149 -9.28 -4.41 11.95
N ILE A 150 -10.22 -4.39 11.00
CA ILE A 150 -10.04 -5.03 9.68
C ILE A 150 -8.95 -4.31 8.87
N HIS A 151 -8.93 -2.98 8.88
CA HIS A 151 -7.96 -2.18 8.12
C HIS A 151 -6.52 -2.44 8.57
N ILE A 152 -6.29 -2.63 9.88
CA ILE A 152 -4.96 -2.95 10.41
C ILE A 152 -4.46 -4.32 9.92
N LEU A 153 -5.36 -5.25 9.56
CA LEU A 153 -4.97 -6.53 8.96
C LEU A 153 -4.21 -6.34 7.64
N SER A 154 -4.28 -5.15 7.03
CA SER A 154 -3.53 -4.81 5.82
C SER A 154 -2.05 -5.04 5.87
N LEU A 155 -1.43 -4.84 7.03
CA LEU A 155 0.00 -5.08 7.19
C LEU A 155 0.34 -6.57 6.99
N TYR A 156 -0.52 -7.48 7.44
CA TYR A 156 -0.27 -8.92 7.42
C TYR A 156 -0.36 -9.52 6.01
N TYR A 157 -1.08 -8.91 5.07
CA TYR A 157 -1.07 -9.37 3.68
C TYR A 157 -0.19 -8.51 2.78
N LEU A 158 -0.08 -7.20 3.02
CA LEU A 158 0.66 -6.30 2.14
C LEU A 158 2.17 -6.53 2.25
N ILE A 159 2.70 -6.72 3.46
CA ILE A 159 4.13 -6.97 3.66
C ILE A 159 4.55 -8.30 3.00
N PRO A 160 3.88 -9.45 3.27
CA PRO A 160 4.21 -10.69 2.57
C PRO A 160 4.04 -10.60 1.06
N PHE A 161 3.00 -9.91 0.57
CA PHE A 161 2.84 -9.69 -0.86
C PHE A 161 4.02 -8.94 -1.47
N ILE A 162 4.49 -7.86 -0.85
CA ILE A 162 5.65 -7.10 -1.35
C ILE A 162 6.88 -8.02 -1.42
N VAL A 163 7.14 -8.82 -0.38
CA VAL A 163 8.27 -9.76 -0.36
C VAL A 163 8.15 -10.79 -1.49
N ILE A 164 6.99 -11.44 -1.64
CA ILE A 164 6.73 -12.44 -2.68
C ILE A 164 6.83 -11.81 -4.07
N HIS A 165 6.28 -10.61 -4.26
CA HIS A 165 6.30 -9.88 -5.52
C HIS A 165 7.72 -9.54 -5.94
N LEU A 166 8.50 -8.93 -5.03
CA LEU A 166 9.90 -8.58 -5.31
C LEU A 166 10.75 -9.82 -5.57
N ALA A 167 10.62 -10.87 -4.75
CA ALA A 167 11.32 -12.13 -4.96
C ALA A 167 10.97 -12.75 -6.33
N GLY A 168 9.68 -12.78 -6.69
CA GLY A 168 9.22 -13.28 -7.98
C GLY A 168 9.75 -12.47 -9.17
N VAL A 169 9.78 -11.14 -9.05
CA VAL A 169 10.35 -10.24 -10.07
C VAL A 169 11.84 -10.47 -10.24
N LEU A 170 12.60 -10.56 -9.14
CA LEU A 170 14.04 -10.82 -9.18
C LEU A 170 14.36 -12.20 -9.76
N ILE A 171 13.64 -13.24 -9.34
CA ILE A 171 13.81 -14.59 -9.91
C ILE A 171 13.56 -14.57 -11.41
N ALA A 172 12.48 -13.91 -11.87
CA ALA A 172 12.17 -13.81 -13.30
C ALA A 172 13.23 -13.03 -14.08
N GLU A 173 13.72 -11.91 -13.53
CA GLU A 173 14.80 -11.11 -14.12
C GLU A 173 16.08 -11.93 -14.33
N PHE A 174 16.47 -12.74 -13.33
CA PHE A 174 17.70 -13.53 -13.37
C PHE A 174 17.56 -14.90 -14.03
N SER A 175 16.36 -15.30 -14.46
CA SER A 175 16.12 -16.59 -15.11
C SER A 175 15.57 -16.44 -16.53
N ASP A 176 14.25 -16.57 -16.69
CA ASP A 176 13.56 -16.73 -17.97
C ASP A 176 12.99 -15.43 -18.54
N GLN A 177 13.10 -14.29 -17.83
CA GLN A 177 12.52 -13.01 -18.25
C GLN A 177 13.50 -11.84 -18.10
N LYS A 178 14.74 -11.99 -18.57
CA LYS A 178 15.75 -10.92 -18.57
C LYS A 178 15.20 -9.59 -19.10
N GLY A 179 15.57 -8.48 -18.47
CA GLY A 179 15.11 -7.15 -18.82
C GLY A 179 13.68 -6.81 -18.38
N LEU A 180 13.04 -7.62 -17.53
CA LEU A 180 11.69 -7.36 -16.99
C LEU A 180 11.63 -6.04 -16.23
N ILE A 181 12.59 -5.81 -15.34
CA ILE A 181 12.68 -4.58 -14.55
C ILE A 181 12.95 -3.38 -15.48
N SER A 182 13.85 -3.55 -16.45
CA SER A 182 14.09 -2.50 -17.45
C SER A 182 12.81 -2.16 -18.21
N ARG A 183 12.08 -3.16 -18.72
CA ARG A 183 10.81 -2.96 -19.45
C ARG A 183 9.76 -2.24 -18.62
N ILE A 184 9.61 -2.50 -17.32
CA ILE A 184 8.64 -1.79 -16.48
C ILE A 184 9.06 -0.33 -16.18
N ILE A 185 10.35 -0.02 -16.29
CA ILE A 185 10.89 1.33 -16.12
C ILE A 185 10.85 2.10 -17.44
N SER A 186 11.53 1.61 -18.49
CA SER A 186 11.74 2.29 -19.77
C SER A 186 10.64 2.05 -20.79
N GLY A 187 9.96 0.90 -20.74
CA GLY A 187 8.94 0.46 -21.71
C GLY A 187 9.49 -0.18 -22.97
N SER A 188 10.81 -0.15 -23.17
CA SER A 188 11.52 -0.77 -24.30
C SER A 188 12.24 -2.04 -23.85
N ASP A 189 12.40 -3.00 -24.76
CA ASP A 189 13.31 -4.12 -24.52
C ASP A 189 14.76 -3.60 -24.54
N PRO A 190 15.61 -3.99 -23.57
CA PRO A 190 17.02 -3.60 -23.56
C PRO A 190 17.86 -4.27 -24.67
N GLU A 191 17.31 -5.23 -25.41
CA GLU A 191 17.96 -5.88 -26.58
C GLU A 191 17.71 -5.12 -27.90
N LYS A 192 17.29 -3.84 -27.84
CA LYS A 192 17.25 -2.93 -28.99
C LYS A 192 18.20 -1.77 -28.81
#